data_AF-A0A971NMQ1-F1
#
_entry.id   AF-A0A971NMQ1-F1
#
_cell.length_a   1.000
_cell.length_b   1.000
_cell.length_c   1.000
_cell.angle_alpha   90.00
_cell.angle_beta   90.00
_cell.angle_gamma   90.00
#
_symmetry.space_group_name_H-M   'P 1'
#
loop_
_entity.id
_entity.type
_entity.pdbx_description
1 polymer ?
#
loop_
_entity_poly.entity_id
_entity_poly.type
_entity_poly.pdbx_seq_one_letter_code
_entity_poly.pdbx_strand_id
1 'polypeptide(L)'
;MQLTEFDHQSLIERTRRDFAPFYDQLRWITPEAAEEMTRRRRELLDILSSNAATAFGNTKPFTGSLSPGCRLCGGGEWSCLFINNICNARCFYCPSRQQQVDEPGTSTLIFEHAKDYVDYLEYFGFKGASISGGEPFMTFERTLAFASQIKKRFGERIYLWLYTNGILAADDKLRRLRDAGLDEIRFNIGAVGYSLDRVSKAVGIIPHVTIEVPAVPERVDELISLLPEMKERGVDFLNLHQIRCTAFNYPNLVSRGYTFVHGPATGVAESEIAALTVLAHAAERGIGPAVNYCSLIYRQRYQARAARHRWAERLKKGHEDITETGMIRSLSCAADPSVLDGLETSFAAEGAGLYQRKNGRLYFGRALMAPVLAAGASLRVSYYLPSIHPSVTYRNPYQEVRLNRKKTVVLERASAVADLDLGPDEAEAFNALTGAGQTVPADLDALFRLFPGIGRTLQAQEKWGQILHAERLRSGLLEYY
;
A
#
# COMPACT_ATOMS: atom_id res chain seq x y z
N MET A 1 -9.18 -8.94 15.24
CA MET A 1 -10.16 -8.40 14.27
C MET A 1 -9.45 -7.37 13.39
N GLN A 2 -9.20 -7.68 12.11
CA GLN A 2 -8.73 -6.64 11.17
C GLN A 2 -9.92 -5.74 10.87
N LEU A 3 -9.81 -4.49 11.33
CA LEU A 3 -10.89 -3.51 11.30
C LEU A 3 -11.03 -2.92 9.91
N THR A 4 -12.28 -2.70 9.54
CA THR A 4 -12.68 -2.23 8.23
C THR A 4 -12.47 -0.71 8.19
N GLU A 5 -12.01 -0.17 7.06
CA GLU A 5 -12.05 1.28 6.83
C GLU A 5 -13.49 1.83 6.70
N PHE A 6 -14.48 0.95 6.86
CA PHE A 6 -15.90 1.22 6.83
C PHE A 6 -16.48 1.43 8.24
N ASP A 7 -15.66 1.30 9.29
CA ASP A 7 -16.03 1.50 10.70
C ASP A 7 -15.04 2.46 11.38
N HIS A 8 -15.42 3.74 11.43
CA HIS A 8 -14.59 4.80 12.00
C HIS A 8 -14.37 4.62 13.51
N GLN A 9 -15.39 4.16 14.24
CA GLN A 9 -15.30 3.95 15.69
C GLN A 9 -14.22 2.92 16.03
N SER A 10 -14.17 1.83 15.27
CA SER A 10 -13.12 0.83 15.38
C SER A 10 -11.72 1.40 15.12
N LEU A 11 -11.56 2.31 14.14
CA LEU A 11 -10.27 2.97 13.87
C LEU A 11 -9.83 3.83 15.07
N ILE A 12 -10.75 4.54 15.72
CA ILE A 12 -10.48 5.32 16.93
C ILE A 12 -10.00 4.42 18.05
N GLU A 13 -10.72 3.33 18.34
CA GLU A 13 -10.38 2.40 19.42
C GLU A 13 -9.03 1.73 19.21
N ARG A 14 -8.70 1.33 17.99
CA ARG A 14 -7.36 0.83 17.67
C ARG A 14 -6.30 1.89 17.91
N THR A 15 -6.52 3.10 17.40
CA THR A 15 -5.57 4.20 17.56
C THR A 15 -5.34 4.50 19.04
N ARG A 16 -6.38 4.49 19.88
CA ARG A 16 -6.27 4.60 21.34
C ARG A 16 -5.37 3.52 21.95
N ARG A 17 -5.48 2.27 21.50
CA ARG A 17 -4.59 1.19 21.97
C ARG A 17 -3.15 1.38 21.51
N ASP A 18 -2.95 1.63 20.22
CA ASP A 18 -1.61 1.73 19.61
C ASP A 18 -0.84 2.95 20.13
N PHE A 19 -1.55 4.02 20.47
CA PHE A 19 -1.00 5.29 20.95
C PHE A 19 -1.23 5.48 22.45
N ALA A 20 -1.67 4.46 23.20
CA ALA A 20 -2.09 4.58 24.60
C ALA A 20 -1.17 5.43 25.50
N PRO A 21 0.18 5.36 25.40
CA PRO A 21 1.05 6.17 26.26
C PRO A 21 1.03 7.68 25.97
N PHE A 22 0.51 8.11 24.82
CA PHE A 22 0.55 9.52 24.38
C PHE A 22 -0.69 9.96 23.59
N TYR A 23 -1.76 9.16 23.56
CA TYR A 23 -2.97 9.43 22.79
C TYR A 23 -3.59 10.79 23.16
N ASP A 24 -3.68 11.09 24.46
CA ASP A 24 -4.29 12.32 24.96
C ASP A 24 -3.41 13.57 24.77
N GLN A 25 -2.14 13.38 24.38
CA GLN A 25 -1.24 14.48 23.99
C GLN A 25 -1.41 14.89 22.53
N LEU A 26 -2.11 14.06 21.73
CA LEU A 26 -2.37 14.36 20.32
C LEU A 26 -3.62 15.23 20.20
N ARG A 27 -3.49 16.33 19.45
CA ARG A 27 -4.62 17.17 19.05
C ARG A 27 -5.42 16.47 17.96
N TRP A 28 -6.38 15.65 18.36
CA TRP A 28 -7.29 14.99 17.44
C TRP A 28 -8.18 16.01 16.72
N ILE A 29 -8.48 15.74 15.47
CA ILE A 29 -9.37 16.57 14.66
C ILE A 29 -10.78 16.62 15.29
N THR A 30 -11.38 17.81 15.35
CA THR A 30 -12.77 17.97 15.76
C THR A 30 -13.71 17.84 14.56
N PRO A 31 -15.00 17.54 14.74
CA PRO A 31 -15.96 17.50 13.64
C PRO A 31 -15.95 18.78 12.79
N GLU A 32 -15.92 19.95 13.42
CA GLU A 32 -15.92 21.25 12.74
C GLU A 32 -14.65 21.44 11.90
N ALA A 33 -13.49 21.05 12.45
CA ALA A 33 -12.22 21.10 11.72
C ALA A 33 -12.19 20.09 10.56
N ALA A 34 -12.81 18.92 10.73
CA ALA A 34 -12.92 17.91 9.68
C ALA A 34 -13.82 18.37 8.52
N GLU A 35 -14.91 19.07 8.80
CA GLU A 35 -15.76 19.69 7.77
C GLU A 35 -15.00 20.74 6.98
N GLU A 36 -14.27 21.63 7.67
CA GLU A 36 -13.43 22.66 7.03
C GLU A 36 -12.36 22.04 6.13
N MET A 37 -11.61 21.05 6.64
CA MET A 37 -10.58 20.36 5.87
C MET A 37 -11.16 19.57 4.70
N THR A 38 -12.35 18.99 4.86
CA THR A 38 -13.08 18.32 3.77
C THR A 38 -13.47 19.30 2.67
N ARG A 39 -13.99 20.49 3.04
CA ARG A 39 -14.31 21.56 2.08
C ARG A 39 -13.05 22.00 1.35
N ARG A 40 -11.98 22.31 2.08
CA ARG A 40 -10.71 22.75 1.50
C ARG A 40 -10.11 21.71 0.56
N ARG A 41 -10.13 20.44 0.95
CA ARG A 41 -9.69 19.34 0.09
C ARG A 41 -10.52 19.27 -1.18
N ARG A 42 -11.84 19.42 -1.11
CA ARG A 42 -12.72 19.40 -2.28
C ARG A 42 -12.36 20.50 -3.26
N GLU A 43 -12.22 21.74 -2.78
CA GLU A 43 -11.78 22.88 -3.61
C GLU A 43 -10.47 22.58 -4.35
N LEU A 44 -9.48 22.01 -3.66
CA LEU A 44 -8.19 21.65 -4.26
C LEU A 44 -8.31 20.51 -5.28
N LEU A 45 -9.15 19.50 -5.00
CA LEU A 45 -9.41 18.40 -5.94
C LEU A 45 -10.21 18.86 -7.17
N ASP A 46 -11.10 19.84 -7.01
CA ASP A 46 -11.85 20.44 -8.11
C ASP A 46 -10.92 21.25 -9.04
N ILE A 47 -9.93 21.97 -8.49
CA ILE A 47 -8.87 22.59 -9.32
C ILE A 47 -8.10 21.51 -10.12
N LEU A 48 -7.86 20.36 -9.49
CA LEU A 48 -7.13 19.25 -10.09
C LEU A 48 -7.95 18.49 -11.14
N SER A 49 -9.28 18.49 -11.08
CA SER A 49 -10.10 17.64 -11.97
C SER A 49 -9.92 17.95 -13.45
N SER A 50 -9.51 19.18 -13.79
CA SER A 50 -9.29 19.62 -15.17
C SER A 50 -7.83 19.52 -15.63
N ASN A 51 -6.87 19.46 -14.69
CA ASN A 51 -5.45 19.67 -14.98
C ASN A 51 -4.52 18.59 -14.40
N ALA A 52 -5.09 17.58 -13.73
CA ALA A 52 -4.36 16.49 -13.12
C ALA A 52 -5.11 15.17 -13.31
N ALA A 53 -4.37 14.08 -13.17
CA ALA A 53 -4.92 12.74 -13.19
C ALA A 53 -4.91 12.15 -11.79
N THR A 54 -5.70 11.09 -11.59
CA THR A 54 -5.65 10.28 -10.38
C THR A 54 -5.39 8.83 -10.74
N ALA A 55 -4.70 8.11 -9.85
CA ALA A 55 -4.44 6.69 -9.99
C ALA A 55 -4.81 5.94 -8.70
N PHE A 56 -4.87 4.61 -8.81
CA PHE A 56 -5.09 3.69 -7.68
C PHE A 56 -6.36 4.06 -6.91
N GLY A 57 -7.51 3.95 -7.57
CA GLY A 57 -8.82 4.26 -7.01
C GLY A 57 -8.89 5.67 -6.46
N ASN A 58 -8.46 6.68 -7.23
CA ASN A 58 -8.51 8.10 -6.87
C ASN A 58 -7.76 8.48 -5.58
N THR A 59 -6.80 7.66 -5.12
CA THR A 59 -6.06 7.90 -3.87
C THR A 59 -4.70 8.60 -4.08
N LYS A 60 -4.30 8.74 -5.35
CA LYS A 60 -2.99 9.26 -5.76
C LYS A 60 -3.16 10.29 -6.90
N PRO A 61 -3.44 11.56 -6.58
CA PRO A 61 -3.50 12.61 -7.58
C PRO A 61 -2.09 13.03 -8.02
N PHE A 62 -1.93 13.36 -9.31
CA PHE A 62 -0.64 13.73 -9.89
C PHE A 62 -0.79 14.60 -11.16
N THR A 63 0.23 15.42 -11.44
CA THR A 63 0.39 16.14 -12.70
C THR A 63 1.39 15.43 -13.62
N GLY A 64 1.24 15.59 -14.92
CA GLY A 64 2.12 14.97 -15.91
C GLY A 64 2.07 13.44 -15.84
N SER A 65 3.13 12.81 -15.32
CA SER A 65 3.20 11.36 -15.17
C SER A 65 3.75 10.93 -13.81
N LEU A 66 3.33 9.77 -13.33
CA LEU A 66 3.97 9.14 -12.18
C LEU A 66 5.38 8.66 -12.54
N SER A 67 6.35 8.76 -11.63
CA SER A 67 7.66 8.13 -11.86
C SER A 67 7.52 6.60 -12.05
N PRO A 68 8.41 5.93 -12.81
CA PRO A 68 8.33 4.49 -13.00
C PRO A 68 8.30 3.73 -11.67
N GLY A 69 9.09 4.14 -10.68
CA GLY A 69 9.05 3.56 -9.33
C GLY A 69 7.70 3.75 -8.63
N CYS A 70 7.04 4.90 -8.82
CA CYS A 70 5.70 5.16 -8.29
C CYS A 70 4.61 4.27 -8.94
N ARG A 71 4.71 4.00 -10.26
CA ARG A 71 3.81 3.07 -10.94
C ARG A 71 3.99 1.63 -10.42
N LEU A 72 5.23 1.18 -10.30
CA LEU A 72 5.57 -0.15 -9.79
C LEU A 72 5.14 -0.35 -8.33
N CYS A 73 5.31 0.67 -7.50
CA CYS A 73 4.83 0.67 -6.10
C CYS A 73 3.30 0.44 -6.04
N GLY A 74 2.52 1.18 -6.82
CA GLY A 74 1.05 1.04 -6.80
C GLY A 74 0.52 -0.20 -7.50
N GLY A 75 1.23 -0.69 -8.51
CA GLY A 75 0.94 -1.98 -9.15
C GLY A 75 1.28 -3.18 -8.27
N GLY A 76 2.06 -2.97 -7.21
CA GLY A 76 2.46 -4.02 -6.27
C GLY A 76 3.62 -4.89 -6.73
N GLU A 77 4.40 -4.40 -7.69
CA GLU A 77 5.47 -5.14 -8.36
C GLU A 77 6.86 -4.76 -7.82
N TRP A 78 6.91 -4.13 -6.63
CA TRP A 78 8.11 -3.59 -6.01
C TRP A 78 8.43 -4.16 -4.62
N SER A 79 9.73 -4.29 -4.33
CA SER A 79 10.28 -4.58 -3.01
C SER A 79 11.18 -3.45 -2.49
N CYS A 80 10.91 -2.99 -1.26
CA CYS A 80 11.78 -2.05 -0.53
C CYS A 80 12.86 -2.80 0.25
N LEU A 81 14.12 -2.49 -0.02
CA LEU A 81 15.25 -2.89 0.81
C LEU A 81 15.68 -1.73 1.72
N PHE A 82 15.51 -1.88 3.02
CA PHE A 82 16.19 -1.06 4.01
C PHE A 82 17.64 -1.56 4.12
N ILE A 83 18.61 -0.78 3.66
CA ILE A 83 20.03 -1.21 3.58
C ILE A 83 20.78 -1.08 4.91
N ASN A 84 20.27 -0.20 5.78
CA ASN A 84 20.77 0.12 7.11
C ASN A 84 19.68 0.86 7.91
N ASN A 85 19.98 1.18 9.17
CA ASN A 85 19.15 2.00 10.05
C ASN A 85 19.95 3.13 10.71
N ILE A 86 20.85 3.77 9.95
CA ILE A 86 21.71 4.88 10.44
C ILE A 86 21.53 6.10 9.55
N CYS A 87 21.34 7.28 10.14
CA CYS A 87 21.16 8.51 9.39
C CYS A 87 21.94 9.66 10.01
N ASN A 88 22.53 10.51 9.17
CA ASN A 88 23.24 11.73 9.56
C ASN A 88 22.35 12.98 9.61
N ALA A 89 21.05 12.84 9.28
CA ALA A 89 20.05 13.89 9.44
C ALA A 89 19.25 13.71 10.74
N ARG A 90 18.57 14.77 11.18
CA ARG A 90 17.70 14.78 12.37
C ARG A 90 16.36 15.46 12.09
N CYS A 91 15.72 15.08 10.99
CA CYS A 91 14.46 15.68 10.57
C CYS A 91 13.37 15.49 11.64
N PHE A 92 12.65 16.56 11.97
CA PHE A 92 11.62 16.53 13.03
C PHE A 92 10.49 15.53 12.72
N TYR A 93 10.22 15.28 11.44
CA TYR A 93 9.21 14.35 10.94
C TYR A 93 9.70 12.89 10.81
N CYS A 94 10.97 12.60 11.08
CA CYS A 94 11.55 11.26 10.90
C CYS A 94 10.75 10.21 11.69
N PRO A 95 10.18 9.16 11.08
CA PRO A 95 9.20 8.30 11.75
C PRO A 95 9.82 7.20 12.65
N SER A 96 11.14 7.15 12.76
CA SER A 96 11.85 6.09 13.50
C SER A 96 13.24 6.54 13.94
N ARG A 97 13.77 5.92 15.00
CA ARG A 97 15.16 6.11 15.41
C ARG A 97 16.09 5.45 14.39
N GLN A 98 17.10 6.18 13.91
CA GLN A 98 18.06 5.72 12.90
C GLN A 98 19.51 5.93 13.39
N GLN A 99 19.96 5.08 14.31
CA GLN A 99 21.23 5.26 15.02
C GLN A 99 22.18 4.06 14.90
N GLN A 100 21.80 2.99 14.20
CA GLN A 100 22.55 1.73 14.19
C GLN A 100 22.69 1.18 12.77
N VAL A 101 23.79 0.49 12.51
CA VAL A 101 24.02 -0.16 11.22
C VAL A 101 23.38 -1.54 11.23
N ASP A 102 22.06 -1.58 11.04
CA ASP A 102 21.29 -2.82 10.98
C ASP A 102 21.62 -3.62 9.69
N GLU A 103 21.26 -4.90 9.70
CA GLU A 103 21.33 -5.77 8.54
C GLU A 103 20.35 -5.33 7.43
N PRO A 104 20.69 -5.50 6.14
CA PRO A 104 19.77 -5.20 5.06
C PRO A 104 18.51 -6.06 5.15
N GLY A 105 17.34 -5.48 4.94
CA GLY A 105 16.08 -6.21 5.08
C GLY A 105 14.89 -5.54 4.41
N THR A 106 13.82 -6.30 4.21
CA THR A 106 12.48 -5.74 4.03
C THR A 106 11.85 -5.53 5.42
N SER A 107 10.58 -5.16 5.47
CA SER A 107 9.86 -5.04 6.74
C SER A 107 9.72 -6.36 7.53
N THR A 108 9.96 -7.51 6.89
CA THR A 108 9.73 -8.84 7.51
C THR A 108 10.89 -9.81 7.35
N LEU A 109 11.81 -9.57 6.41
CA LEU A 109 12.90 -10.49 6.07
C LEU A 109 14.25 -9.77 6.09
N ILE A 110 15.26 -10.43 6.64
CA ILE A 110 16.65 -9.96 6.61
C ILE A 110 17.40 -10.63 5.45
N PHE A 111 18.32 -9.91 4.82
CA PHE A 111 19.17 -10.34 3.71
C PHE A 111 20.62 -9.92 3.97
N GLU A 112 21.37 -10.73 4.72
CA GLU A 112 22.79 -10.47 4.99
C GLU A 112 23.62 -10.35 3.71
N HIS A 113 23.25 -11.11 2.67
CA HIS A 113 23.93 -11.14 1.39
C HIS A 113 23.03 -10.66 0.25
N ALA A 114 23.58 -9.83 -0.64
CA ALA A 114 22.86 -9.33 -1.81
C ALA A 114 22.29 -10.44 -2.69
N LYS A 115 22.97 -11.59 -2.78
CA LYS A 115 22.48 -12.75 -3.55
C LYS A 115 21.13 -13.25 -3.03
N ASP A 116 20.94 -13.28 -1.71
CA ASP A 116 19.69 -13.75 -1.11
C ASP A 116 18.53 -12.83 -1.44
N TYR A 117 18.79 -11.51 -1.45
CA TYR A 117 17.79 -10.53 -1.86
C TYR A 117 17.46 -10.67 -3.34
N VAL A 118 18.46 -10.87 -4.19
CA VAL A 118 18.27 -11.08 -5.63
C VAL A 118 17.46 -12.36 -5.93
N ASP A 119 17.74 -13.46 -5.25
CA ASP A 119 16.98 -14.71 -5.43
C ASP A 119 15.53 -14.55 -4.91
N TYR A 120 15.33 -13.75 -3.85
CA TYR A 120 13.99 -13.34 -3.40
C TYR A 120 13.24 -12.50 -4.45
N LEU A 121 13.92 -11.53 -5.05
CA LEU A 121 13.34 -10.69 -6.12
C LEU A 121 12.89 -11.55 -7.30
N GLU A 122 13.73 -12.51 -7.71
CA GLU A 122 13.46 -13.42 -8.83
C GLU A 122 12.32 -14.38 -8.53
N TYR A 123 12.32 -15.02 -7.36
CA TYR A 123 11.30 -16.00 -6.98
C TYR A 123 9.88 -15.39 -6.98
N PHE A 124 9.75 -14.15 -6.49
CA PHE A 124 8.47 -13.46 -6.42
C PHE A 124 8.19 -12.56 -7.62
N GLY A 125 9.04 -12.57 -8.65
CA GLY A 125 8.81 -11.88 -9.91
C GLY A 125 8.71 -10.36 -9.79
N PHE A 126 9.50 -9.76 -8.90
CA PHE A 126 9.52 -8.31 -8.74
C PHE A 126 10.05 -7.61 -10.00
N LYS A 127 9.37 -6.53 -10.42
CA LYS A 127 9.77 -5.67 -11.55
C LYS A 127 10.40 -4.35 -11.10
N GLY A 128 10.31 -4.04 -9.80
CA GLY A 128 10.98 -2.91 -9.18
C GLY A 128 11.67 -3.26 -7.87
N ALA A 129 12.77 -2.59 -7.59
CA ALA A 129 13.43 -2.64 -6.29
C ALA A 129 13.84 -1.23 -5.87
N SER A 130 13.79 -0.95 -4.57
CA SER A 130 14.39 0.28 -4.05
C SER A 130 15.33 0.03 -2.89
N ILE A 131 16.26 0.97 -2.72
CA ILE A 131 17.18 1.01 -1.59
C ILE A 131 16.85 2.22 -0.73
N SER A 132 16.45 1.97 0.52
CA SER A 132 16.05 2.94 1.53
C SER A 132 16.69 2.57 2.89
N GLY A 133 16.15 3.06 4.00
CA GLY A 133 16.66 2.79 5.35
C GLY A 133 16.81 4.08 6.15
N GLY A 134 17.95 4.21 6.82
CA GLY A 134 18.46 5.50 7.26
C GLY A 134 18.94 6.33 6.08
N GLU A 135 20.26 6.41 5.91
CA GLU A 135 20.91 7.07 4.78
C GLU A 135 21.77 6.05 4.03
N PRO A 136 21.39 5.63 2.81
CA PRO A 136 22.18 4.67 2.03
C PRO A 136 23.63 5.09 1.75
N PHE A 137 23.93 6.41 1.75
CA PHE A 137 25.30 6.90 1.59
C PHE A 137 26.17 6.73 2.85
N MET A 138 25.59 6.47 4.03
CA MET A 138 26.33 6.12 5.25
C MET A 138 26.96 4.72 5.17
N THR A 139 26.36 3.82 4.40
CA THR A 139 26.89 2.47 4.13
C THR A 139 27.10 2.28 2.62
N PHE A 140 27.75 3.24 1.98
CA PHE A 140 27.76 3.36 0.52
C PHE A 140 28.29 2.10 -0.21
N GLU A 141 29.37 1.48 0.27
CA GLU A 141 29.90 0.26 -0.37
C GLU A 141 28.90 -0.91 -0.31
N ARG A 142 28.15 -1.03 0.80
CA ARG A 142 27.08 -2.03 0.94
C ARG A 142 25.94 -1.72 -0.02
N THR A 143 25.51 -0.46 -0.08
CA THR A 143 24.49 0.04 -1.01
C THR A 143 24.87 -0.28 -2.46
N LEU A 144 26.10 0.02 -2.85
CA LEU A 144 26.62 -0.25 -4.19
C LEU A 144 26.66 -1.75 -4.48
N ALA A 145 27.12 -2.58 -3.55
CA ALA A 145 27.16 -4.03 -3.73
C ALA A 145 25.77 -4.63 -3.98
N PHE A 146 24.75 -4.19 -3.24
CA PHE A 146 23.37 -4.62 -3.48
C PHE A 146 22.84 -4.12 -4.84
N ALA A 147 23.02 -2.83 -5.15
CA ALA A 147 22.60 -2.26 -6.43
C ALA A 147 23.21 -3.00 -7.63
N SER A 148 24.54 -3.20 -7.62
CA SER A 148 25.25 -3.91 -8.68
C SER A 148 24.79 -5.37 -8.82
N GLN A 149 24.52 -6.08 -7.72
CA GLN A 149 24.06 -7.47 -7.80
C GLN A 149 22.63 -7.56 -8.35
N ILE A 150 21.76 -6.62 -8.01
CA ILE A 150 20.40 -6.53 -8.58
C ILE A 150 20.51 -6.31 -10.09
N LYS A 151 21.19 -5.25 -10.55
CA LYS A 151 21.28 -4.97 -11.99
C LYS A 151 22.09 -6.02 -12.75
N LYS A 152 23.08 -6.69 -12.13
CA LYS A 152 23.77 -7.83 -12.74
C LYS A 152 22.83 -9.01 -13.03
N ARG A 153 21.85 -9.30 -12.15
CA ARG A 153 20.88 -10.38 -12.37
C ARG A 153 19.80 -9.99 -13.37
N PHE A 154 19.25 -8.79 -13.23
CA PHE A 154 18.01 -8.42 -13.91
C PHE A 154 18.22 -7.51 -15.13
N GLY A 155 19.29 -6.71 -15.15
CA GLY A 155 19.48 -5.65 -16.14
C GLY A 155 18.28 -4.71 -16.16
N GLU A 156 17.78 -4.42 -17.36
CA GLU A 156 16.61 -3.56 -17.61
C GLU A 156 15.27 -4.22 -17.24
N ARG A 157 15.25 -5.51 -16.88
CA ARG A 157 14.01 -6.19 -16.44
C ARG A 157 13.54 -5.74 -15.05
N ILE A 158 14.41 -5.06 -14.30
CA ILE A 158 14.06 -4.48 -13.00
C ILE A 158 14.42 -3.00 -12.97
N TYR A 159 13.47 -2.19 -12.52
CA TYR A 159 13.70 -0.78 -12.26
C TYR A 159 14.21 -0.58 -10.83
N LEU A 160 15.39 0.01 -10.68
CA LEU A 160 16.08 0.20 -9.41
C LEU A 160 16.14 1.69 -9.05
N TRP A 161 15.66 2.03 -7.85
CA TRP A 161 15.78 3.40 -7.33
C TRP A 161 16.33 3.48 -5.90
N LEU A 162 16.89 4.63 -5.55
CA LEU A 162 17.53 4.85 -4.26
C LEU A 162 17.02 6.12 -3.58
N TYR A 163 16.71 6.03 -2.29
CA TYR A 163 16.36 7.17 -1.46
C TYR A 163 17.61 7.75 -0.77
N THR A 164 17.72 9.07 -0.67
CA THR A 164 18.79 9.73 0.08
C THR A 164 18.33 11.07 0.64
N ASN A 165 18.91 11.50 1.74
CA ASN A 165 18.80 12.85 2.28
C ASN A 165 19.75 13.85 1.56
N GLY A 166 20.64 13.36 0.70
CA GLY A 166 21.51 14.16 -0.16
C GLY A 166 22.76 14.75 0.50
N ILE A 167 22.89 14.74 1.83
CA ILE A 167 24.00 15.38 2.55
C ILE A 167 25.36 14.83 2.09
N LEU A 168 25.44 13.51 1.88
CA LEU A 168 26.65 12.80 1.49
C LEU A 168 26.74 12.53 -0.02
N ALA A 169 25.83 13.09 -0.81
CA ALA A 169 25.85 12.95 -2.27
C ALA A 169 27.04 13.72 -2.86
N ALA A 170 27.91 12.99 -3.55
CA ALA A 170 29.12 13.50 -4.20
C ALA A 170 29.24 12.89 -5.59
N ASP A 171 29.88 13.60 -6.51
CA ASP A 171 29.98 13.25 -7.93
C ASP A 171 30.55 11.84 -8.16
N ASP A 172 31.58 11.45 -7.40
CA ASP A 172 32.19 10.12 -7.48
C ASP A 172 31.17 9.02 -7.13
N LYS A 173 30.42 9.22 -6.04
CA LYS A 173 29.40 8.27 -5.59
C LYS A 173 28.23 8.19 -6.56
N LEU A 174 27.79 9.32 -7.11
CA LEU A 174 26.71 9.37 -8.09
C LEU A 174 27.10 8.63 -9.38
N ARG A 175 28.34 8.82 -9.88
CA ARG A 175 28.86 8.07 -11.03
C ARG A 175 28.95 6.57 -10.76
N ARG A 176 29.41 6.17 -9.57
CA ARG A 176 29.44 4.76 -9.17
C ARG A 176 28.04 4.13 -9.11
N LEU A 177 27.03 4.86 -8.64
CA LEU A 177 25.64 4.39 -8.66
C LEU A 177 25.10 4.26 -10.10
N ARG A 178 25.38 5.22 -10.99
CA ARG A 178 25.08 5.11 -12.42
C ARG A 178 25.72 3.86 -13.02
N ASP A 179 27.01 3.64 -12.77
CA ASP A 179 27.77 2.51 -13.33
C ASP A 179 27.27 1.16 -12.77
N ALA A 180 26.69 1.16 -11.57
CA ALA A 180 25.98 0.01 -11.02
C ALA A 180 24.58 -0.21 -11.64
N GLY A 181 24.10 0.70 -12.49
CA GLY A 181 22.81 0.63 -13.17
C GLY A 181 21.64 1.22 -12.40
N LEU A 182 21.86 2.19 -11.51
CA LEU A 182 20.76 2.89 -10.83
C LEU A 182 19.92 3.68 -11.84
N ASP A 183 18.60 3.46 -11.85
CA ASP A 183 17.69 4.10 -12.81
C ASP A 183 17.12 5.43 -12.27
N GLU A 184 16.85 5.51 -10.96
CA GLU A 184 16.29 6.70 -10.32
C GLU A 184 16.90 6.98 -8.95
N ILE A 185 17.13 8.26 -8.63
CA ILE A 185 17.54 8.70 -7.29
C ILE A 185 16.52 9.69 -6.74
N ARG A 186 16.14 9.51 -5.47
CA ARG A 186 15.13 10.32 -4.77
C ARG A 186 15.75 11.08 -3.62
N PHE A 187 15.73 12.41 -3.70
CA PHE A 187 16.29 13.29 -2.68
C PHE A 187 15.20 13.80 -1.73
N ASN A 188 15.38 13.58 -0.43
CA ASN A 188 14.64 14.30 0.60
C ASN A 188 15.38 15.59 0.96
N ILE A 189 15.12 16.64 0.18
CA ILE A 189 15.75 17.96 0.36
C ILE A 189 15.38 18.65 1.68
N GLY A 190 14.36 18.15 2.41
CA GLY A 190 14.01 18.66 3.73
C GLY A 190 15.13 18.49 4.77
N ALA A 191 16.08 17.58 4.53
CA ALA A 191 17.26 17.41 5.38
C ALA A 191 18.34 18.49 5.19
N VAL A 192 18.31 19.21 4.07
CA VAL A 192 19.30 20.23 3.67
C VAL A 192 18.66 21.61 3.48
N GLY A 193 17.55 21.85 4.18
CA GLY A 193 16.86 23.14 4.11
C GLY A 193 16.30 23.46 2.73
N TYR A 194 15.90 22.44 1.95
CA TYR A 194 15.33 22.56 0.61
C TYR A 194 16.29 23.08 -0.48
N SER A 195 17.61 23.09 -0.20
CA SER A 195 18.63 23.34 -1.23
C SER A 195 18.56 22.30 -2.36
N LEU A 196 18.65 22.78 -3.61
CA LEU A 196 18.69 21.96 -4.82
C LEU A 196 20.11 21.58 -5.26
N ASP A 197 21.15 22.04 -4.57
CA ASP A 197 22.55 21.88 -5.03
C ASP A 197 22.96 20.42 -5.17
N ARG A 198 22.55 19.57 -4.22
CA ARG A 198 22.83 18.12 -4.26
C ARG A 198 21.99 17.40 -5.30
N VAL A 199 20.78 17.89 -5.54
CA VAL A 199 19.88 17.37 -6.58
C VAL A 199 20.47 17.64 -7.96
N SER A 200 20.91 18.87 -8.23
CA SER A 200 21.53 19.27 -9.50
C SER A 200 22.76 18.44 -9.87
N LYS A 201 23.53 17.98 -8.88
CA LYS A 201 24.70 17.11 -9.14
C LYS A 201 24.32 15.74 -9.70
N ALA A 202 23.13 15.24 -9.41
CA ALA A 202 22.67 13.95 -9.92
C ALA A 202 22.09 14.06 -11.33
N VAL A 203 21.61 15.24 -11.73
CA VAL A 203 21.03 15.48 -13.05
C VAL A 203 22.11 15.31 -14.12
N GLY A 204 21.79 14.55 -15.17
CA GLY A 204 22.73 14.17 -16.21
C GLY A 204 23.72 13.06 -15.82
N ILE A 205 23.73 12.62 -14.55
CA ILE A 205 24.49 11.44 -14.09
C ILE A 205 23.57 10.23 -13.93
N ILE A 206 22.45 10.39 -13.22
CA ILE A 206 21.43 9.36 -13.03
C ILE A 206 20.29 9.60 -14.03
N PRO A 207 19.71 8.55 -14.66
CA PRO A 207 18.68 8.73 -15.69
C PRO A 207 17.46 9.51 -15.22
N HIS A 208 16.99 9.25 -13.99
CA HIS A 208 15.90 10.00 -13.38
C HIS A 208 16.26 10.57 -12.01
N VAL A 209 15.95 11.84 -11.81
CA VAL A 209 16.14 12.55 -10.55
C VAL A 209 14.78 13.00 -10.02
N THR A 210 14.47 12.54 -8.81
CA THR A 210 13.22 12.84 -8.12
C THR A 210 13.51 13.56 -6.81
N ILE A 211 12.69 14.52 -6.47
CA ILE A 211 12.62 15.06 -5.11
C ILE A 211 11.47 14.34 -4.40
N GLU A 212 11.73 13.74 -3.24
CA GLU A 212 10.69 13.11 -2.41
C GLU A 212 10.75 13.66 -1.00
N VAL A 213 9.73 14.42 -0.62
CA VAL A 213 9.66 15.11 0.68
C VAL A 213 8.30 14.92 1.34
N PRO A 214 8.24 14.89 2.69
CA PRO A 214 6.98 15.08 3.37
C PRO A 214 6.43 16.47 3.02
N ALA A 215 5.12 16.56 2.83
CA ALA A 215 4.45 17.84 2.70
C ALA A 215 4.37 18.53 4.07
N VAL A 216 5.38 19.33 4.38
CA VAL A 216 5.46 20.13 5.61
C VAL A 216 4.60 21.40 5.43
N PRO A 217 3.55 21.61 6.25
CA PRO A 217 2.63 22.75 6.09
C PRO A 217 3.32 24.12 6.02
N GLU A 218 4.35 24.33 6.84
CA GLU A 218 5.09 25.60 6.92
C GLU A 218 6.03 25.83 5.72
N ARG A 219 6.14 24.88 4.79
CA ARG A 219 7.06 24.95 3.64
C ARG A 219 6.33 24.95 2.30
N VAL A 220 5.01 25.14 2.29
CA VAL A 220 4.19 25.15 1.06
C VAL A 220 4.64 26.25 0.10
N ASP A 221 4.77 27.48 0.58
CA ASP A 221 5.14 28.63 -0.27
C ASP A 221 6.53 28.47 -0.87
N GLU A 222 7.48 27.94 -0.10
CA GLU A 222 8.82 27.66 -0.58
C GLU A 222 8.86 26.50 -1.59
N LEU A 223 8.08 25.43 -1.36
CA LEU A 223 7.95 24.36 -2.34
C LEU A 223 7.38 24.89 -3.66
N ILE A 224 6.35 25.75 -3.59
CA ILE A 224 5.75 26.39 -4.76
C ILE A 224 6.78 27.26 -5.49
N SER A 225 7.53 28.10 -4.78
CA SER A 225 8.51 28.99 -5.39
C SER A 225 9.67 28.24 -6.05
N LEU A 226 10.01 27.05 -5.55
CA LEU A 226 11.04 26.19 -6.12
C LEU A 226 10.57 25.38 -7.35
N LEU A 227 9.27 25.27 -7.63
CA LEU A 227 8.76 24.46 -8.75
C LEU A 227 9.44 24.81 -10.10
N PRO A 228 9.52 26.08 -10.53
CA PRO A 228 10.16 26.42 -11.80
C PRO A 228 11.65 26.05 -11.81
N GLU A 229 12.36 26.32 -10.71
CA GLU A 229 13.79 26.05 -10.58
C GLU A 229 14.09 24.53 -10.60
N MET A 230 13.25 23.71 -9.97
CA MET A 230 13.36 22.25 -10.05
C MET A 230 13.32 21.77 -11.51
N LYS A 231 12.38 22.30 -12.30
CA LYS A 231 12.24 21.95 -13.72
C LYS A 231 13.44 22.43 -14.54
N GLU A 232 13.87 23.67 -14.34
CA GLU A 232 15.04 24.26 -15.03
C GLU A 232 16.31 23.44 -14.75
N ARG A 233 16.49 23.00 -13.50
CA ARG A 233 17.61 22.16 -13.09
C ARG A 233 17.52 20.71 -13.58
N GLY A 234 16.45 20.32 -14.27
CA GLY A 234 16.28 18.98 -14.85
C GLY A 234 15.77 17.91 -13.89
N VAL A 235 15.04 18.29 -12.83
CA VAL A 235 14.31 17.32 -11.98
C VAL A 235 13.12 16.77 -12.75
N ASP A 236 12.94 15.45 -12.76
CA ASP A 236 11.83 14.79 -13.45
C ASP A 236 10.53 14.83 -12.63
N PHE A 237 10.65 14.54 -11.32
CA PHE A 237 9.49 14.31 -10.45
C PHE A 237 9.62 15.00 -9.08
N LEU A 238 8.48 15.46 -8.55
CA LEU A 238 8.30 15.86 -7.16
C LEU A 238 7.26 14.95 -6.50
N ASN A 239 7.70 14.06 -5.61
CA ASN A 239 6.85 13.22 -4.80
C ASN A 239 6.62 13.86 -3.43
N LEU A 240 5.38 14.24 -3.16
CA LEU A 240 4.93 14.71 -1.86
C LEU A 240 4.28 13.55 -1.12
N HIS A 241 4.57 13.38 0.16
CA HIS A 241 3.87 12.39 0.98
C HIS A 241 3.34 13.00 2.27
N GLN A 242 2.22 12.48 2.74
CA GLN A 242 1.63 12.94 4.00
C GLN A 242 2.51 12.51 5.19
N ILE A 243 2.65 13.39 6.17
CA ILE A 243 3.40 13.11 7.41
C ILE A 243 2.62 12.09 8.25
N ARG A 244 3.31 11.00 8.62
CA ARG A 244 2.81 9.97 9.54
C ARG A 244 3.24 10.26 10.98
N CYS A 245 2.30 10.17 11.91
CA CYS A 245 2.59 10.18 13.34
C CYS A 245 3.01 8.78 13.83
N THR A 246 4.01 8.73 14.70
CA THR A 246 4.59 7.51 15.29
C THR A 246 5.01 7.81 16.74
N ALA A 247 5.20 6.76 17.54
CA ALA A 247 5.73 6.90 18.90
C ALA A 247 7.09 7.62 18.97
N PHE A 248 7.86 7.67 17.87
CA PHE A 248 9.15 8.34 17.85
C PHE A 248 9.07 9.84 17.53
N ASN A 249 8.26 10.24 16.54
CA ASN A 249 8.18 11.64 16.11
C ASN A 249 7.05 12.44 16.76
N TYR A 250 6.12 11.80 17.47
CA TYR A 250 4.96 12.51 18.04
C TYR A 250 5.35 13.76 18.85
N PRO A 251 6.42 13.80 19.67
CA PRO A 251 6.71 15.00 20.47
C PRO A 251 7.04 16.20 19.58
N ASN A 252 7.76 15.97 18.48
CA ASN A 252 8.13 16.99 17.51
C ASN A 252 6.94 17.47 16.68
N LEU A 253 5.95 16.60 16.44
CA LEU A 253 4.73 16.95 15.72
C LEU A 253 3.77 17.73 16.63
N VAL A 254 3.63 17.31 17.90
CA VAL A 254 2.84 18.01 18.92
C VAL A 254 3.39 19.41 19.18
N SER A 255 4.71 19.58 19.29
CA SER A 255 5.32 20.90 19.50
C SER A 255 5.06 21.90 18.36
N ARG A 256 4.57 21.43 17.21
CA ARG A 256 4.18 22.26 16.05
C ARG A 256 2.69 22.56 15.99
N GLY A 257 1.89 22.03 16.91
CA GLY A 257 0.45 22.29 16.99
C GLY A 257 -0.38 21.63 15.88
N TYR A 258 0.17 20.63 15.19
CA TYR A 258 -0.53 19.89 14.13
C TYR A 258 -1.74 19.11 14.63
N THR A 259 -2.68 18.87 13.72
CA THR A 259 -3.91 18.10 13.96
C THR A 259 -3.78 16.68 13.41
N PHE A 260 -4.24 15.70 14.18
CA PHE A 260 -4.12 14.28 13.85
C PHE A 260 -5.46 13.66 13.44
N VAL A 261 -5.42 12.80 12.43
CA VAL A 261 -6.59 12.08 11.92
C VAL A 261 -6.54 10.61 12.29
N HIS A 262 -7.71 10.05 12.64
CA HIS A 262 -7.87 8.62 12.79
C HIS A 262 -7.91 7.97 11.40
N GLY A 263 -7.18 6.88 11.24
CA GLY A 263 -7.06 6.18 9.98
C GLY A 263 -6.27 4.90 10.14
N PRO A 264 -6.17 4.06 9.09
CA PRO A 264 -5.30 2.87 9.09
C PRO A 264 -3.87 3.18 9.56
N ALA A 265 -3.39 4.40 9.32
CA ALA A 265 -2.29 5.01 10.04
C ALA A 265 -2.65 6.45 10.41
N THR A 266 -2.19 6.91 11.58
CA THR A 266 -2.39 8.28 12.05
C THR A 266 -1.53 9.25 11.24
N GLY A 267 -2.18 10.19 10.57
CA GLY A 267 -1.55 11.22 9.75
C GLY A 267 -1.72 12.62 10.34
N VAL A 268 -0.90 13.56 9.87
CA VAL A 268 -1.12 15.00 10.05
C VAL A 268 -2.09 15.48 8.99
N ALA A 269 -3.19 16.11 9.40
CA ALA A 269 -4.23 16.58 8.48
C ALA A 269 -3.72 17.69 7.55
N GLU A 270 -3.05 18.69 8.12
CA GLU A 270 -2.53 19.86 7.41
C GLU A 270 -1.50 19.46 6.33
N SER A 271 -0.83 18.31 6.51
CA SER A 271 0.14 17.76 5.56
C SER A 271 -0.53 17.29 4.26
N GLU A 272 -1.75 16.75 4.32
CA GLU A 272 -2.52 16.43 3.09
C GLU A 272 -2.90 17.71 2.35
N ILE A 273 -3.43 18.71 3.07
CA ILE A 273 -3.79 20.01 2.48
C ILE A 273 -2.57 20.69 1.86
N ALA A 274 -1.41 20.64 2.53
CA ALA A 274 -0.14 21.13 2.00
C ALA A 274 0.25 20.44 0.68
N ALA A 275 0.19 19.10 0.63
CA ALA A 275 0.51 18.34 -0.58
C ALA A 275 -0.42 18.71 -1.74
N LEU A 276 -1.73 18.75 -1.49
CA LEU A 276 -2.74 19.09 -2.48
C LEU A 276 -2.63 20.55 -2.94
N THR A 277 -2.21 21.46 -2.07
CA THR A 277 -2.03 22.88 -2.42
C THR A 277 -0.87 23.06 -3.40
N VAL A 278 0.29 22.44 -3.12
CA VAL A 278 1.44 22.47 -4.04
C VAL A 278 1.08 21.80 -5.38
N LEU A 279 0.39 20.66 -5.33
CA LEU A 279 -0.05 19.92 -6.52
C LEU A 279 -1.05 20.74 -7.37
N ALA A 280 -2.06 21.35 -6.75
CA ALA A 280 -3.05 22.18 -7.43
C ALA A 280 -2.41 23.41 -8.07
N HIS A 281 -1.49 24.06 -7.36
CA HIS A 281 -0.74 25.20 -7.90
C HIS A 281 0.11 24.82 -9.12
N ALA A 282 0.83 23.68 -9.05
CA ALA A 282 1.61 23.17 -10.17
C ALA A 282 0.71 22.83 -11.37
N ALA A 283 -0.45 22.22 -11.13
CA ALA A 283 -1.42 21.82 -12.15
C ALA A 283 -2.03 23.02 -12.86
N GLU A 284 -2.56 24.00 -12.11
CA GLU A 284 -3.24 25.18 -12.64
C GLU A 284 -2.30 26.03 -13.51
N ARG A 285 -1.03 26.13 -13.12
CA ARG A 285 -0.04 26.97 -13.83
C ARG A 285 0.80 26.21 -14.85
N GLY A 286 0.72 24.88 -14.89
CA GLY A 286 1.57 24.05 -15.75
C GLY A 286 3.08 24.19 -15.46
N ILE A 287 3.45 24.48 -14.21
CA ILE A 287 4.84 24.72 -13.80
C ILE A 287 5.45 23.53 -13.06
N GLY A 288 6.78 23.47 -13.08
CA GLY A 288 7.54 22.48 -12.32
C GLY A 288 7.64 21.08 -12.95
N PRO A 289 8.29 20.15 -12.23
CA PRO A 289 8.35 18.75 -12.61
C PRO A 289 6.98 18.08 -12.50
N ALA A 290 6.87 16.81 -12.89
CA ALA A 290 5.65 16.05 -12.63
C ALA A 290 5.48 15.86 -11.11
N VAL A 291 4.39 16.37 -10.55
CA VAL A 291 4.13 16.38 -9.10
C VAL A 291 3.16 15.26 -8.76
N ASN A 292 3.41 14.54 -7.67
CA ASN A 292 2.58 13.43 -7.24
C ASN A 292 2.37 13.48 -5.73
N TYR A 293 1.13 13.26 -5.27
CA TYR A 293 0.80 13.12 -3.85
C TYR A 293 0.59 11.65 -3.46
N CYS A 294 1.46 11.15 -2.59
CA CYS A 294 1.37 9.83 -1.95
C CYS A 294 0.68 9.96 -0.58
N SER A 295 -0.64 9.75 -0.56
CA SER A 295 -1.43 9.77 0.67
C SER A 295 -1.13 8.57 1.58
N LEU A 296 -1.34 8.72 2.90
CA LEU A 296 -1.21 7.58 3.81
C LEU A 296 -2.22 6.48 3.49
N ILE A 297 -3.41 6.85 3.03
CA ILE A 297 -4.44 5.87 2.68
C ILE A 297 -4.05 5.07 1.43
N TYR A 298 -3.47 5.71 0.40
CA TYR A 298 -2.89 5.01 -0.73
C TYR A 298 -1.85 3.99 -0.25
N ARG A 299 -0.91 4.44 0.61
CA ARG A 299 0.15 3.58 1.14
C ARG A 299 -0.44 2.35 1.83
N GLN A 300 -1.44 2.54 2.69
CA GLN A 300 -2.03 1.45 3.47
C GLN A 300 -2.84 0.49 2.58
N ARG A 301 -3.70 1.01 1.70
CA ARG A 301 -4.52 0.18 0.81
C ARG A 301 -3.66 -0.59 -0.18
N TYR A 302 -2.83 0.10 -0.95
CA TYR A 302 -2.19 -0.47 -2.13
C TYR A 302 -0.88 -1.20 -1.80
N GLN A 303 -0.07 -0.75 -0.84
CA GLN A 303 1.13 -1.51 -0.46
C GLN A 303 0.77 -2.78 0.32
N ALA A 304 -0.23 -2.73 1.21
CA ALA A 304 -0.66 -3.93 1.93
C ALA A 304 -1.34 -4.93 0.98
N ARG A 305 -2.23 -4.45 0.09
CA ARG A 305 -2.81 -5.25 -0.99
C ARG A 305 -1.73 -5.91 -1.85
N ALA A 306 -0.74 -5.14 -2.29
CA ALA A 306 0.37 -5.65 -3.10
C ALA A 306 1.12 -6.81 -2.40
N ALA A 307 1.46 -6.64 -1.12
CA ALA A 307 2.10 -7.68 -0.35
C ALA A 307 1.21 -8.94 -0.27
N ARG A 308 -0.06 -8.76 0.12
CA ARG A 308 -1.00 -9.88 0.25
C ARG A 308 -1.19 -10.63 -1.06
N HIS A 309 -1.41 -9.92 -2.17
CA HIS A 309 -1.62 -10.52 -3.49
C HIS A 309 -0.43 -11.39 -3.92
N ARG A 310 0.81 -10.92 -3.73
CA ARG A 310 2.01 -11.71 -4.09
C ARG A 310 2.09 -13.03 -3.34
N TRP A 311 1.76 -13.02 -2.05
CA TRP A 311 1.77 -14.22 -1.22
C TRP A 311 0.56 -15.12 -1.54
N ALA A 312 -0.59 -14.53 -1.79
CA ALA A 312 -1.83 -15.22 -2.15
C ALA A 312 -1.66 -16.09 -3.41
N GLU A 313 -1.00 -15.56 -4.44
CA GLU A 313 -0.74 -16.30 -5.69
C GLU A 313 0.06 -17.58 -5.49
N ARG A 314 0.84 -17.67 -4.40
CA ARG A 314 1.61 -18.87 -4.05
C ARG A 314 0.85 -19.82 -3.12
N LEU A 315 -0.13 -19.32 -2.38
CA LEU A 315 -0.84 -20.05 -1.31
C LEU A 315 -2.26 -20.50 -1.69
N LYS A 316 -2.88 -19.88 -2.69
CA LYS A 316 -4.27 -20.18 -3.08
C LYS A 316 -4.36 -21.56 -3.72
N LYS A 317 -5.48 -22.25 -3.47
CA LYS A 317 -5.85 -23.49 -4.16
C LYS A 317 -6.57 -23.18 -5.47
N GLY A 318 -6.74 -24.19 -6.33
CA GLY A 318 -7.39 -24.03 -7.64
C GLY A 318 -8.83 -23.49 -7.57
N HIS A 319 -9.57 -23.85 -6.52
CA HIS A 319 -10.94 -23.40 -6.25
C HIS A 319 -11.03 -22.11 -5.43
N GLU A 320 -9.90 -21.42 -5.18
CA GLU A 320 -9.87 -20.18 -4.40
C GLU A 320 -9.52 -18.98 -5.29
N ASP A 321 -10.11 -17.84 -4.96
CA ASP A 321 -9.88 -16.57 -5.64
C ASP A 321 -9.03 -15.63 -4.79
N ILE A 322 -8.42 -14.63 -5.42
CA ILE A 322 -7.80 -13.50 -4.71
C ILE A 322 -8.76 -12.32 -4.81
N THR A 323 -9.11 -11.72 -3.67
CA THR A 323 -9.99 -10.56 -3.61
C THR A 323 -9.28 -9.28 -4.07
N GLU A 324 -10.03 -8.20 -4.29
CA GLU A 324 -9.43 -6.91 -4.67
C GLU A 324 -8.41 -6.42 -3.64
N THR A 325 -8.66 -6.70 -2.35
CA THR A 325 -7.77 -6.35 -1.25
C THR A 325 -6.56 -7.28 -1.12
N GLY A 326 -6.48 -8.35 -1.90
CA GLY A 326 -5.37 -9.31 -1.91
C GLY A 326 -5.53 -10.47 -0.92
N MET A 327 -6.68 -10.63 -0.27
CA MET A 327 -6.97 -11.80 0.57
C MET A 327 -7.28 -13.02 -0.30
N ILE A 328 -7.11 -14.22 0.25
CA ILE A 328 -7.57 -15.46 -0.40
C ILE A 328 -9.03 -15.69 0.02
N ARG A 329 -9.93 -15.84 -0.93
CA ARG A 329 -11.33 -16.21 -0.71
C ARG A 329 -11.55 -17.68 -1.04
N SER A 330 -12.20 -18.37 -0.12
CA SER A 330 -12.73 -19.72 -0.33
C SER A 330 -14.24 -19.68 -0.27
N LEU A 331 -14.90 -20.19 -1.32
CA LEU A 331 -16.35 -20.37 -1.35
C LEU A 331 -16.66 -21.86 -1.20
N SER A 332 -17.70 -22.17 -0.46
CA SER A 332 -18.24 -23.52 -0.42
C SER A 332 -19.74 -23.54 -0.21
N CYS A 333 -20.40 -24.56 -0.75
CA CYS A 333 -21.81 -24.81 -0.48
C CYS A 333 -22.02 -26.17 0.19
N ALA A 334 -23.13 -26.24 0.94
CA ALA A 334 -23.67 -27.48 1.47
C ALA A 334 -25.11 -27.64 0.98
N ALA A 335 -25.45 -28.84 0.54
CA ALA A 335 -26.77 -29.23 0.06
C ALA A 335 -26.90 -30.76 0.16
N ASP A 336 -28.08 -31.29 -0.16
CA ASP A 336 -28.28 -32.73 -0.27
C ASP A 336 -27.33 -33.36 -1.29
N PRO A 337 -26.90 -34.62 -1.10
CA PRO A 337 -25.94 -35.26 -2.00
C PRO A 337 -26.31 -35.21 -3.48
N SER A 338 -27.59 -35.38 -3.82
CA SER A 338 -28.09 -35.32 -5.20
C SER A 338 -27.93 -33.93 -5.83
N VAL A 339 -28.10 -32.86 -5.04
CA VAL A 339 -27.87 -31.48 -5.50
C VAL A 339 -26.39 -31.25 -5.73
N LEU A 340 -25.52 -31.73 -4.82
CA LEU A 340 -24.08 -31.63 -4.98
C LEU A 340 -23.58 -32.40 -6.22
N ASP A 341 -24.12 -33.58 -6.49
CA ASP A 341 -23.79 -34.37 -7.68
C ASP A 341 -24.20 -33.64 -8.98
N GLY A 342 -25.37 -32.98 -8.97
CA GLY A 342 -25.81 -32.13 -10.07
C GLY A 342 -24.91 -30.91 -10.29
N LEU A 343 -24.46 -30.27 -9.20
CA LEU A 343 -23.52 -29.16 -9.26
C LEU A 343 -22.15 -29.59 -9.80
N GLU A 344 -21.60 -30.72 -9.34
CA GLU A 344 -20.33 -31.26 -9.84
C GLU A 344 -20.40 -31.58 -11.34
N THR A 345 -21.53 -32.13 -11.80
CA THR A 345 -21.79 -32.35 -13.24
C THR A 345 -21.77 -31.03 -14.01
N SER A 346 -22.39 -29.99 -13.45
CA SER A 346 -22.45 -28.66 -14.06
C SER A 346 -21.07 -27.99 -14.09
N PHE A 347 -20.27 -28.15 -13.04
CA PHE A 347 -18.91 -27.60 -12.94
C PHE A 347 -17.92 -28.31 -13.86
N ALA A 348 -18.12 -29.61 -14.11
CA ALA A 348 -17.27 -30.36 -15.03
C ALA A 348 -17.25 -29.77 -16.45
N ALA A 349 -18.33 -29.10 -16.86
CA ALA A 349 -18.41 -28.41 -18.15
C ALA A 349 -17.53 -27.13 -18.23
N GLU A 350 -17.23 -26.51 -17.08
CA GLU A 350 -16.54 -25.21 -16.97
C GLU A 350 -15.02 -25.35 -16.78
N GLY A 351 -14.52 -26.50 -16.31
CA GLY A 351 -13.09 -26.82 -16.28
C GLY A 351 -12.60 -27.55 -15.02
N ALA A 352 -11.69 -28.50 -15.22
CA ALA A 352 -11.06 -29.26 -14.14
C ALA A 352 -10.19 -28.37 -13.23
N GLY A 353 -10.37 -28.46 -11.92
CA GLY A 353 -9.54 -27.78 -10.91
C GLY A 353 -10.14 -26.53 -10.27
N LEU A 354 -11.31 -26.07 -10.75
CA LEU A 354 -12.04 -24.93 -10.18
C LEU A 354 -12.92 -25.29 -8.97
N TYR A 355 -13.04 -26.58 -8.65
CA TYR A 355 -13.85 -27.05 -7.52
C TYR A 355 -13.21 -28.26 -6.84
N GLN A 356 -13.68 -28.55 -5.62
CA GLN A 356 -13.29 -29.73 -4.85
C GLN A 356 -14.39 -30.10 -3.87
N ARG A 357 -14.82 -31.35 -3.85
CA ARG A 357 -15.69 -31.88 -2.79
C ARG A 357 -14.86 -32.39 -1.61
N LYS A 358 -15.21 -31.97 -0.40
CA LYS A 358 -14.55 -32.41 0.84
C LYS A 358 -15.50 -32.26 2.02
N ASN A 359 -15.55 -33.29 2.87
CA ASN A 359 -16.32 -33.28 4.14
C ASN A 359 -17.80 -32.86 3.95
N GLY A 360 -18.46 -33.37 2.90
CA GLY A 360 -19.86 -33.06 2.62
C GLY A 360 -20.13 -31.65 2.07
N ARG A 361 -19.09 -30.88 1.77
CA ARG A 361 -19.20 -29.56 1.12
C ARG A 361 -18.54 -29.57 -0.24
N LEU A 362 -19.05 -28.74 -1.14
CA LEU A 362 -18.45 -28.48 -2.44
C LEU A 362 -17.78 -27.10 -2.40
N TYR A 363 -16.46 -27.07 -2.51
CA TYR A 363 -15.66 -25.84 -2.62
C TYR A 363 -15.52 -25.48 -4.08
N PHE A 364 -15.60 -24.19 -4.42
CA PHE A 364 -15.59 -23.75 -5.81
C PHE A 364 -15.06 -22.32 -5.97
N GLY A 365 -14.46 -22.03 -7.13
CA GLY A 365 -14.08 -20.67 -7.50
C GLY A 365 -15.27 -19.83 -7.94
N ARG A 366 -15.19 -18.50 -7.83
CA ARG A 366 -16.31 -17.57 -8.10
C ARG A 366 -16.95 -17.71 -9.48
N ALA A 367 -16.20 -18.16 -10.49
CA ALA A 367 -16.73 -18.43 -11.82
C ALA A 367 -17.91 -19.41 -11.81
N LEU A 368 -17.94 -20.32 -10.83
CA LEU A 368 -18.95 -21.37 -10.68
C LEU A 368 -20.12 -20.99 -9.77
N MET A 369 -20.27 -19.70 -9.44
CA MET A 369 -21.33 -19.24 -8.51
C MET A 369 -22.74 -19.40 -9.08
N ALA A 370 -22.93 -19.21 -10.39
CA ALA A 370 -24.28 -19.14 -10.98
C ALA A 370 -25.08 -20.46 -10.82
N PRO A 371 -24.51 -21.66 -11.08
CA PRO A 371 -25.20 -22.91 -10.80
C PRO A 371 -25.53 -23.11 -9.31
N VAL A 372 -24.68 -22.63 -8.40
CA VAL A 372 -24.90 -22.74 -6.94
C VAL A 372 -26.11 -21.92 -6.50
N LEU A 373 -26.22 -20.69 -7.00
CA LEU A 373 -27.38 -19.83 -6.74
C LEU A 373 -28.66 -20.43 -7.32
N ALA A 374 -28.61 -20.93 -8.56
CA ALA A 374 -29.75 -21.56 -9.21
C ALA A 374 -30.25 -22.81 -8.45
N ALA A 375 -29.34 -23.55 -7.81
CA ALA A 375 -29.68 -24.69 -6.97
C ALA A 375 -30.23 -24.31 -5.58
N GLY A 376 -30.23 -23.02 -5.21
CA GLY A 376 -30.64 -22.56 -3.88
C GLY A 376 -29.77 -23.11 -2.75
N ALA A 377 -28.55 -23.53 -3.05
CA ALA A 377 -27.65 -24.14 -2.07
C ALA A 377 -27.12 -23.09 -1.09
N SER A 378 -26.90 -23.49 0.17
CA SER A 378 -26.30 -22.61 1.17
C SER A 378 -24.91 -22.16 0.73
N LEU A 379 -24.58 -20.87 0.91
CA LEU A 379 -23.25 -20.35 0.58
C LEU A 379 -22.48 -20.05 1.85
N ARG A 380 -21.22 -20.50 1.90
CA ARG A 380 -20.25 -20.08 2.92
C ARG A 380 -19.08 -19.40 2.27
N VAL A 381 -18.66 -18.30 2.86
CA VAL A 381 -17.49 -17.52 2.45
C VAL A 381 -16.48 -17.50 3.58
N SER A 382 -15.23 -17.84 3.26
CA SER A 382 -14.10 -17.78 4.18
C SER A 382 -12.99 -16.93 3.57
N TYR A 383 -12.36 -16.07 4.37
CA TYR A 383 -11.24 -15.24 3.94
C TYR A 383 -9.97 -15.57 4.71
N TYR A 384 -8.85 -15.58 4.00
CA TYR A 384 -7.54 -15.84 4.57
C TYR A 384 -6.57 -14.73 4.23
N LEU A 385 -5.83 -14.31 5.25
CA LEU A 385 -4.79 -13.31 5.16
C LEU A 385 -3.44 -13.98 4.91
N PRO A 386 -2.82 -13.78 3.74
CA PRO A 386 -1.52 -14.35 3.45
C PRO A 386 -0.41 -13.45 3.99
N SER A 387 0.62 -14.06 4.56
CA SER A 387 1.80 -13.37 5.12
C SER A 387 3.09 -14.12 4.81
N ILE A 388 4.22 -13.42 4.98
CA ILE A 388 5.56 -13.99 4.83
C ILE A 388 6.35 -13.81 6.13
N HIS A 389 7.08 -14.86 6.50
CA HIS A 389 7.84 -14.94 7.74
C HIS A 389 9.24 -15.52 7.49
N PRO A 390 10.24 -15.18 8.33
CA PRO A 390 11.58 -15.77 8.24
C PRO A 390 11.60 -17.25 8.69
N SER A 391 10.62 -17.68 9.48
CA SER A 391 10.48 -19.05 9.99
C SER A 391 9.01 -19.34 10.30
N VAL A 392 8.69 -20.63 10.51
CA VAL A 392 7.33 -21.10 10.82
C VAL A 392 6.88 -20.55 12.17
N THR A 393 5.69 -19.94 12.24
CA THR A 393 5.14 -19.44 13.51
C THR A 393 4.37 -20.51 14.29
N TYR A 394 3.98 -21.59 13.62
CA TYR A 394 3.10 -22.66 14.11
C TYR A 394 1.68 -22.19 14.50
N ARG A 395 1.30 -20.96 14.11
CA ARG A 395 -0.04 -20.42 14.39
C ARG A 395 -1.03 -20.68 13.27
N ASN A 396 -0.54 -20.85 12.04
CA ASN A 396 -1.36 -20.94 10.84
C ASN A 396 -0.85 -22.04 9.90
N PRO A 397 -1.70 -22.54 8.99
CA PRO A 397 -1.24 -23.32 7.85
C PRO A 397 -0.17 -22.56 7.05
N TYR A 398 0.88 -23.27 6.68
CA TYR A 398 2.06 -22.67 6.07
C TYR A 398 2.61 -23.50 4.91
N GLN A 399 3.43 -22.85 4.10
CA GLN A 399 4.23 -23.44 3.04
C GLN A 399 5.65 -22.88 3.13
N GLU A 400 6.64 -23.77 3.15
CA GLU A 400 8.03 -23.38 3.02
C GLU A 400 8.39 -23.08 1.57
N VAL A 401 9.10 -21.97 1.37
CA VAL A 401 9.57 -21.49 0.08
C VAL A 401 11.08 -21.40 0.13
N ARG A 402 11.76 -22.34 -0.53
CA ARG A 402 13.20 -22.34 -0.66
C ARG A 402 13.62 -21.35 -1.74
N LEU A 403 14.18 -20.20 -1.34
CA LEU A 403 14.68 -19.19 -2.26
C LEU A 403 16.00 -19.62 -2.90
N ASN A 404 16.89 -20.22 -2.08
CA ASN A 404 18.16 -20.77 -2.55
C ASN A 404 18.67 -21.87 -1.60
N ARG A 405 19.92 -22.31 -1.79
CA ARG A 405 20.50 -23.38 -0.96
C ARG A 405 20.56 -23.06 0.53
N LYS A 406 20.72 -21.77 0.89
CA LYS A 406 20.95 -21.27 2.26
C LYS A 406 19.74 -20.53 2.86
N LYS A 407 18.77 -20.12 2.05
CA LYS A 407 17.63 -19.32 2.50
C LYS A 407 16.30 -19.94 2.11
N THR A 408 15.48 -20.13 3.14
CA THR A 408 14.06 -20.48 3.05
C THR A 408 13.26 -19.39 3.74
N VAL A 409 12.09 -19.10 3.21
CA VAL A 409 11.07 -18.24 3.84
C VAL A 409 9.80 -19.02 3.98
N VAL A 410 8.91 -18.57 4.86
CA VAL A 410 7.64 -19.25 5.13
C VAL A 410 6.50 -18.36 4.70
N LEU A 411 5.60 -18.89 3.89
CA LEU A 411 4.33 -18.26 3.58
C LEU A 411 3.26 -18.86 4.47
N GLU A 412 2.49 -18.03 5.16
CA GLU A 412 1.39 -18.47 6.01
C GLU A 412 0.06 -17.92 5.51
N ARG A 413 -1.03 -18.63 5.81
CA ARG A 413 -2.40 -18.13 5.61
C ARG A 413 -3.20 -18.19 6.90
N ALA A 414 -3.41 -17.05 7.53
CA ALA A 414 -4.26 -16.93 8.72
C ALA A 414 -5.73 -16.79 8.32
N SER A 415 -6.67 -17.29 9.12
CA SER A 415 -8.07 -16.90 8.98
C SER A 415 -8.20 -15.40 9.25
N ALA A 416 -8.77 -14.64 8.30
CA ALA A 416 -8.93 -13.20 8.42
C ALA A 416 -10.18 -12.85 9.24
N VAL A 417 -11.26 -13.60 9.02
CA VAL A 417 -12.55 -13.50 9.71
C VAL A 417 -13.13 -14.90 9.92
N ALA A 418 -14.12 -15.02 10.81
CA ALA A 418 -14.87 -16.25 10.97
C ALA A 418 -15.60 -16.63 9.67
N ASP A 419 -15.89 -17.91 9.49
CA ASP A 419 -16.67 -18.39 8.35
C ASP A 419 -18.04 -17.70 8.32
N LEU A 420 -18.40 -17.15 7.16
CA LEU A 420 -19.64 -16.41 6.97
C LEU A 420 -20.62 -17.28 6.17
N ASP A 421 -21.66 -17.77 6.83
CA ASP A 421 -22.79 -18.43 6.17
C ASP A 421 -23.79 -17.37 5.66
N LEU A 422 -24.16 -17.50 4.38
CA LEU A 422 -25.02 -16.60 3.64
C LEU A 422 -26.29 -17.35 3.21
N GLY A 423 -27.45 -16.79 3.59
CA GLY A 423 -28.74 -17.23 3.06
C GLY A 423 -28.92 -16.88 1.58
N PRO A 424 -30.04 -17.28 0.94
CA PRO A 424 -30.27 -17.04 -0.49
C PRO A 424 -30.13 -15.56 -0.90
N ASP A 425 -30.84 -14.64 -0.23
CA ASP A 425 -30.77 -13.20 -0.52
C ASP A 425 -29.36 -12.62 -0.29
N GLU A 426 -28.67 -13.11 0.75
CA GLU A 426 -27.28 -12.71 1.03
C GLU A 426 -26.31 -13.24 -0.03
N ALA A 427 -26.54 -14.45 -0.55
CA ALA A 427 -25.73 -15.04 -1.60
C ALA A 427 -25.90 -14.30 -2.94
N GLU A 428 -27.12 -13.88 -3.27
CA GLU A 428 -27.39 -13.00 -4.42
C GLU A 428 -26.71 -11.65 -4.28
N ALA A 429 -26.86 -10.99 -3.12
CA ALA A 429 -26.19 -9.73 -2.82
C ALA A 429 -24.66 -9.87 -2.89
N PHE A 430 -24.11 -10.99 -2.40
CA PHE A 430 -22.68 -11.27 -2.44
C PHE A 430 -22.19 -11.48 -3.87
N ASN A 431 -22.94 -12.24 -4.66
CA ASN A 431 -22.66 -12.46 -6.08
C ASN A 431 -22.67 -11.14 -6.87
N ALA A 432 -23.65 -10.28 -6.62
CA ALA A 432 -23.73 -8.94 -7.19
C ALA A 432 -22.56 -8.06 -6.73
N LEU A 433 -22.27 -8.00 -5.42
CA LEU A 433 -21.20 -7.19 -4.86
C LEU A 433 -19.82 -7.58 -5.41
N THR A 434 -19.55 -8.88 -5.60
CA THR A 434 -18.25 -9.42 -6.01
C THR A 434 -18.07 -9.55 -7.52
N GLY A 435 -19.08 -9.21 -8.32
CA GLY A 435 -19.02 -9.22 -9.77
C GLY A 435 -17.97 -8.26 -10.35
N ALA A 436 -17.56 -8.51 -11.59
CA ALA A 436 -16.64 -7.63 -12.30
C ALA A 436 -17.31 -6.28 -12.63
N GLY A 437 -16.56 -5.17 -12.52
CA GLY A 437 -17.03 -3.82 -12.89
C GLY A 437 -18.08 -3.21 -11.94
N GLN A 438 -18.31 -3.80 -10.77
CA GLN A 438 -19.33 -3.35 -9.82
C GLN A 438 -18.81 -2.20 -8.96
N THR A 439 -19.66 -1.18 -8.77
CA THR A 439 -19.33 -0.02 -7.92
C THR A 439 -19.29 -0.44 -6.45
N VAL A 440 -18.20 -0.08 -5.76
CA VAL A 440 -18.07 -0.30 -4.32
C VAL A 440 -19.03 0.65 -3.59
N PRO A 441 -19.93 0.14 -2.72
CA PRO A 441 -20.76 1.01 -1.89
C PRO A 441 -19.88 1.97 -1.07
N ALA A 442 -20.32 3.23 -0.96
CA ALA A 442 -19.58 4.24 -0.20
C ALA A 442 -19.45 3.83 1.28
N ASP A 443 -20.51 3.26 1.85
CA ASP A 443 -20.62 2.82 3.24
C ASP A 443 -21.58 1.63 3.36
N LEU A 444 -21.74 1.14 4.59
CA LEU A 444 -22.67 0.04 4.88
C LEU A 444 -24.13 0.44 4.62
N ASP A 445 -24.52 1.69 4.87
CA ASP A 445 -25.89 2.14 4.64
C ASP A 445 -26.26 2.14 3.15
N ALA A 446 -25.32 2.49 2.29
CA ALA A 446 -25.44 2.40 0.84
C ALA A 446 -25.59 0.94 0.40
N LEU A 447 -24.80 0.02 0.97
CA LEU A 447 -24.95 -1.42 0.73
C LEU A 447 -26.37 -1.90 1.09
N PHE A 448 -26.86 -1.57 2.29
CA PHE A 448 -28.20 -1.98 2.73
C PHE A 448 -29.35 -1.25 2.02
N ARG A 449 -29.09 -0.15 1.30
CA ARG A 449 -30.06 0.44 0.37
C ARG A 449 -30.10 -0.30 -0.96
N LEU A 450 -28.94 -0.76 -1.44
CA LEU A 450 -28.82 -1.54 -2.68
C LEU A 450 -29.42 -2.95 -2.53
N PHE A 451 -29.24 -3.57 -1.36
CA PHE A 451 -29.70 -4.93 -1.09
C PHE A 451 -30.60 -4.96 0.16
N PRO A 452 -31.90 -4.62 0.07
CA PRO A 452 -32.77 -4.60 1.23
C PRO A 452 -32.99 -5.99 1.86
N GLY A 453 -32.85 -7.08 1.08
CA GLY A 453 -33.08 -8.46 1.54
C GLY A 453 -32.07 -8.98 2.58
N ILE A 454 -30.88 -8.38 2.70
CA ILE A 454 -29.84 -8.85 3.65
C ILE A 454 -30.09 -8.36 5.10
N GLY A 455 -31.09 -7.50 5.31
CA GLY A 455 -31.43 -6.95 6.63
C GLY A 455 -30.42 -5.93 7.18
N ARG A 456 -30.77 -5.25 8.27
CA ARG A 456 -29.95 -4.18 8.91
C ARG A 456 -29.71 -4.40 10.40
N THR A 457 -29.72 -5.65 10.85
CA THR A 457 -29.42 -5.98 12.24
C THR A 457 -27.94 -5.71 12.52
N LEU A 458 -27.56 -5.57 13.80
CA LEU A 458 -26.15 -5.39 14.19
C LEU A 458 -25.27 -6.54 13.66
N GLN A 459 -25.79 -7.77 13.69
CA GLN A 459 -25.10 -8.94 13.13
C GLN A 459 -24.91 -8.85 11.61
N ALA A 460 -25.91 -8.32 10.88
CA ALA A 460 -25.79 -8.09 9.45
C ALA A 460 -24.75 -7.00 9.15
N GLN A 461 -24.74 -5.90 9.93
CA GLN A 461 -23.74 -4.84 9.81
C GLN A 461 -22.31 -5.36 10.02
N GLU A 462 -22.09 -6.18 11.06
CA GLU A 462 -20.79 -6.78 11.32
C GLU A 462 -20.36 -7.73 10.17
N LYS A 463 -21.26 -8.64 9.77
CA LYS A 463 -21.00 -9.61 8.70
C LYS A 463 -20.64 -8.91 7.38
N TRP A 464 -21.46 -7.94 6.96
CA TRP A 464 -21.27 -7.26 5.69
C TRP A 464 -20.12 -6.24 5.71
N GLY A 465 -19.81 -5.67 6.88
CA GLY A 465 -18.59 -4.89 7.09
C GLY A 465 -17.35 -5.75 6.82
N GLN A 466 -17.31 -6.96 7.37
CA GLN A 466 -16.23 -7.92 7.14
C GLN A 466 -16.10 -8.32 5.66
N ILE A 467 -17.23 -8.61 4.99
CA ILE A 467 -17.26 -8.92 3.55
C ILE A 467 -16.71 -7.75 2.73
N LEU A 468 -17.21 -6.52 2.94
CA LEU A 468 -16.75 -5.36 2.18
C LEU A 468 -15.25 -5.12 2.36
N HIS A 469 -14.75 -5.24 3.59
CA HIS A 469 -13.33 -5.09 3.88
C HIS A 469 -12.45 -6.15 3.21
N ALA A 470 -12.94 -7.39 3.14
CA ALA A 470 -12.19 -8.46 2.50
C ALA A 470 -12.25 -8.36 0.97
N GLU A 471 -13.37 -7.92 0.42
CA GLU A 471 -13.65 -7.98 -1.02
C GLU A 471 -13.23 -6.75 -1.81
N ARG A 472 -13.37 -5.55 -1.22
CA ARG A 472 -13.33 -4.28 -1.96
C ARG A 472 -12.37 -3.27 -1.37
N LEU A 473 -11.71 -2.50 -2.24
CA LEU A 473 -10.95 -1.31 -1.84
C LEU A 473 -11.81 -0.07 -2.03
N ARG A 474 -11.84 0.80 -1.01
CA ARG A 474 -12.45 2.12 -1.16
C ARG A 474 -11.63 2.97 -2.13
N SER A 475 -12.32 3.71 -2.99
CA SER A 475 -11.74 4.80 -3.76
C SER A 475 -11.64 6.09 -2.93
N GLY A 476 -10.80 7.02 -3.37
CA GLY A 476 -10.68 8.36 -2.79
C GLY A 476 -9.81 8.43 -1.54
N LEU A 477 -9.50 9.66 -1.14
CA LEU A 477 -8.74 9.96 0.07
C LEU A 477 -9.52 9.57 1.34
N LEU A 478 -8.83 9.49 2.47
CA LEU A 478 -9.43 9.12 3.76
C LEU A 478 -10.38 10.23 4.24
N GLU A 479 -11.56 9.87 4.71
CA GLU A 479 -12.45 10.85 5.36
C GLU A 479 -11.80 11.39 6.65
N TYR A 480 -11.99 12.68 6.91
CA TYR A 480 -11.39 13.31 8.09
C TYR A 480 -12.13 12.96 9.38
N TYR A 481 -13.37 12.47 9.27
CA TYR A 481 -14.27 12.11 10.37
C TYR A 481 -15.28 11.05 9.93
#